data_AF-A0A364LFV7-F1
#
_entry.id   AF-A0A364LFV7-F1
#
_cell.length_a   1.000
_cell.length_b   1.000
_cell.length_c   1.000
_cell.angle_alpha   90.00
_cell.angle_beta   90.00
_cell.angle_gamma   90.00
#
_symmetry.space_group_name_H-M   'P 1'
#
loop_
_entity.id
_entity.type
_entity.pdbx_description
1 polymer ?
#
loop_
_entity_poly.entity_id
_entity_poly.type
_entity_poly.pdbx_seq_one_letter_code
_entity_poly.pdbx_strand_id
1 'polypeptide(L)'
;MVNDEQQEPELFLNLMDSDAQLNIVNLDSKLESMAVEVQQKLAVIAEGDALVLPLQTLLSEIDKARESIRGLVSMVLEEGVTKESFQQQNKEQLEQFNDVILQAVNNIDAVKQRFDEMQ
;
A
#
# COMPACT_ATOMS: atom_id res chain seq x y z
N MET A 1 -16.73 27.82 -29.44
CA MET A 1 -15.40 27.32 -29.04
C MET A 1 -15.68 26.21 -28.06
N VAL A 2 -15.15 25.01 -28.35
CA VAL A 2 -15.48 23.77 -27.66
C VAL A 2 -15.04 23.90 -26.21
N ASN A 3 -15.92 23.54 -25.26
CA ASN A 3 -15.53 23.38 -23.86
C ASN A 3 -14.50 22.25 -23.85
N ASP A 4 -13.25 22.57 -23.60
CA ASP A 4 -12.24 21.59 -23.20
C ASP A 4 -12.71 21.02 -21.86
N GLU A 5 -13.48 19.94 -21.90
CA GLU A 5 -13.71 19.09 -20.75
C GLU A 5 -12.32 18.65 -20.29
N GLN A 6 -11.85 19.26 -19.20
CA GLN A 6 -10.66 18.82 -18.49
C GLN A 6 -10.97 17.39 -18.03
N GLN A 7 -10.64 16.39 -18.84
CA GLN A 7 -10.64 15.00 -18.42
C GLN A 7 -9.66 14.93 -17.25
N GLU A 8 -10.20 14.72 -16.04
CA GLU A 8 -9.34 14.46 -14.90
C GLU A 8 -8.46 13.25 -15.25
N PRO A 9 -7.15 13.31 -14.93
CA PRO A 9 -6.25 12.21 -15.22
C PRO A 9 -6.78 10.91 -14.62
N GLU A 10 -6.93 9.87 -15.44
CA GLU A 10 -7.28 8.52 -14.98
C GLU A 10 -6.13 8.00 -14.11
N LEU A 11 -6.31 8.05 -12.79
CA LEU A 11 -5.38 7.46 -11.83
C LEU A 11 -5.46 5.94 -11.90
N PHE A 12 -4.32 5.27 -11.75
CA PHE A 12 -4.23 3.80 -11.74
C PHE A 12 -5.23 3.16 -10.77
N LEU A 13 -5.39 3.73 -9.57
CA LEU A 13 -6.35 3.23 -8.59
C LEU A 13 -7.79 3.25 -9.12
N ASN A 14 -8.19 4.29 -9.84
CA ASN A 14 -9.56 4.43 -10.37
C ASN A 14 -9.88 3.40 -11.45
N LEU A 15 -8.85 2.85 -12.10
CA LEU A 15 -8.97 1.80 -13.10
C LEU A 15 -9.06 0.40 -12.52
N MET A 16 -8.73 0.21 -11.26
CA MET A 16 -8.92 -1.06 -10.59
C MET A 16 -10.41 -1.33 -10.31
N ASP A 17 -10.76 -2.59 -10.07
CA ASP A 17 -12.07 -2.93 -9.52
C ASP A 17 -12.18 -2.48 -8.05
N SER A 18 -13.40 -2.44 -7.53
CA SER A 18 -13.68 -1.95 -6.18
C SER A 18 -12.96 -2.74 -5.09
N ASP A 19 -12.75 -4.04 -5.31
CA ASP A 19 -12.18 -4.93 -4.30
C ASP A 19 -10.68 -4.71 -4.21
N ALA A 20 -9.99 -4.61 -5.35
CA ALA A 20 -8.58 -4.28 -5.42
C ALA A 20 -8.30 -2.86 -4.89
N GLN A 21 -9.15 -1.87 -5.21
CA GLN A 21 -9.05 -0.54 -4.63
C GLN A 21 -9.12 -0.60 -3.09
N LEU A 22 -10.13 -1.31 -2.57
CA LEU A 22 -10.30 -1.48 -1.14
C LEU A 22 -9.12 -2.21 -0.50
N ASN A 23 -8.58 -3.24 -1.15
CA ASN A 23 -7.43 -3.99 -0.66
C ASN A 23 -6.16 -3.14 -0.58
N ILE A 24 -5.92 -2.26 -1.56
CA ILE A 24 -4.79 -1.31 -1.54
C ILE A 24 -4.93 -0.31 -0.38
N VAL A 25 -6.12 0.26 -0.20
CA VAL A 25 -6.39 1.21 0.88
C VAL A 25 -6.25 0.53 2.25
N ASN A 26 -6.77 -0.70 2.38
CA ASN A 26 -6.63 -1.49 3.59
C ASN A 26 -5.16 -1.82 3.88
N LEU A 27 -4.37 -2.12 2.85
CA LEU A 27 -2.94 -2.38 2.99
C LEU A 27 -2.18 -1.16 3.54
N ASP A 28 -2.38 0.04 2.97
CA ASP A 28 -1.75 1.27 3.47
C ASP A 28 -2.17 1.57 4.92
N SER A 29 -3.45 1.41 5.23
CA SER A 29 -3.99 1.61 6.59
C SER A 29 -3.38 0.63 7.61
N LYS A 30 -3.21 -0.65 7.24
CA LYS A 30 -2.55 -1.65 8.10
C LYS A 30 -1.08 -1.32 8.33
N LEU A 31 -0.36 -0.93 7.27
CA LEU A 31 1.03 -0.48 7.37
C LEU A 31 1.16 0.76 8.27
N GLU A 32 0.23 1.72 8.16
CA GLU A 32 0.19 2.89 9.03
C GLU A 32 0.01 2.52 10.50
N SER A 33 -0.99 1.69 10.81
CA SER A 33 -1.22 1.21 12.18
C SER A 33 0.03 0.54 12.75
N MET A 34 0.69 -0.29 11.94
CA MET A 34 1.90 -0.99 12.34
C MET A 34 3.08 -0.02 12.57
N ALA A 35 3.26 0.98 11.72
CA ALA A 35 4.28 2.01 11.91
C ALA A 35 4.10 2.75 13.25
N VAL A 36 2.85 3.12 13.57
CA VAL A 36 2.53 3.79 14.83
C VAL A 36 2.87 2.91 16.03
N GLU A 37 2.53 1.63 15.99
CA GLU A 37 2.85 0.67 17.06
C GLU A 37 4.36 0.48 17.24
N VAL A 38 5.11 0.34 16.14
CA VAL A 38 6.57 0.24 16.16
C VAL A 38 7.21 1.51 16.74
N GLN A 39 6.72 2.69 16.35
CA GLN A 39 7.18 3.99 16.88
C GLN A 39 6.91 4.12 18.38
N GLN A 40 5.72 3.71 18.84
CA GLN A 40 5.39 3.73 20.27
C GLN A 40 6.32 2.80 21.06
N LYS A 41 6.63 1.62 20.54
CA LYS A 41 7.55 0.68 21.19
C LYS A 41 8.99 1.21 21.23
N LEU A 42 9.45 1.83 20.14
CA LEU A 42 10.74 2.53 20.09
C LEU A 42 10.83 3.69 21.09
N ALA A 43 9.71 4.39 21.37
CA ALA A 43 9.70 5.52 22.29
C ALA A 43 9.85 5.13 23.77
N VAL A 44 9.53 3.88 24.13
CA VAL A 44 9.56 3.39 25.51
C VAL A 44 10.70 2.40 25.78
N ILE A 45 11.37 1.92 24.74
CA ILE A 45 12.50 1.00 24.89
C ILE A 45 13.77 1.77 25.29
N ALA A 46 14.62 1.15 26.11
CA ALA A 46 15.87 1.77 26.53
C ALA A 46 16.88 1.86 25.37
N GLU A 47 17.65 2.94 25.33
CA GLU A 47 18.78 3.05 24.39
C GLU A 47 19.77 1.89 24.62
N GLY A 48 20.13 1.20 23.54
CA GLY A 48 21.03 0.05 23.59
C GLY A 48 20.34 -1.31 23.77
N ASP A 49 19.01 -1.35 23.87
CA ASP A 49 18.27 -2.61 23.81
C ASP A 49 18.48 -3.29 22.43
N ALA A 50 18.67 -4.60 22.43
CA ALA A 50 18.91 -5.40 21.23
C ALA A 50 17.77 -5.30 20.20
N LEU A 51 16.57 -4.89 20.64
CA LEU A 51 15.40 -4.71 19.80
C LEU A 51 15.36 -3.35 19.08
N VAL A 52 16.17 -2.35 19.49
CA VAL A 52 16.15 -1.01 18.86
C VAL A 52 16.42 -1.08 17.35
N LEU A 53 17.51 -1.74 16.95
CA LEU A 53 17.91 -1.81 15.54
C LEU A 53 16.90 -2.62 14.68
N PRO A 54 16.42 -3.80 15.12
CA PRO A 54 15.33 -4.51 14.44
C PRO A 54 14.07 -3.66 14.27
N LEU A 55 13.64 -2.93 15.30
CA LEU A 55 12.44 -2.11 15.25
C LEU A 55 12.61 -0.89 14.33
N GLN A 56 13.77 -0.25 14.32
CA GLN A 56 14.09 0.82 13.37
C GLN A 56 14.12 0.30 11.92
N THR A 57 14.66 -0.90 11.71
CA THR A 57 14.69 -1.54 10.38
C THR A 57 13.27 -1.82 9.91
N LEU A 58 12.44 -2.42 10.76
CA LEU A 58 11.04 -2.69 10.48
C LEU A 58 10.26 -1.42 10.13
N LEU A 59 10.44 -0.35 10.91
CA LEU A 59 9.80 0.94 10.62
C LEU A 59 10.21 1.49 9.24
N SER A 60 11.50 1.42 8.91
CA SER A 60 11.99 1.86 7.59
C SER A 60 11.42 1.03 6.44
N GLU A 61 11.26 -0.28 6.63
CA GLU A 61 10.65 -1.16 5.63
C GLU A 61 9.16 -0.84 5.43
N ILE A 62 8.43 -0.59 6.53
CA ILE A 62 7.03 -0.16 6.48
C ILE A 62 6.90 1.16 5.71
N ASP A 63 7.73 2.16 6.01
CA ASP A 63 7.69 3.46 5.34
C ASP A 63 7.93 3.33 3.83
N LYS A 64 8.92 2.52 3.41
CA LYS A 64 9.17 2.24 1.98
C LYS A 64 8.00 1.55 1.29
N ALA A 65 7.35 0.61 1.98
CA ALA A 65 6.17 -0.07 1.44
C ALA A 65 5.02 0.93 1.23
N ARG A 66 4.77 1.82 2.19
CA ARG A 66 3.76 2.88 2.07
C ARG A 66 4.07 3.87 0.95
N GLU A 67 5.33 4.29 0.80
CA GLU A 67 5.76 5.15 -0.31
C GLU A 67 5.51 4.47 -1.66
N SER A 68 5.80 3.17 -1.77
CA SER A 68 5.56 2.39 -2.99
C SER A 68 4.06 2.32 -3.33
N ILE A 69 3.20 2.08 -2.34
CA ILE A 69 1.74 2.07 -2.52
C ILE A 69 1.23 3.44 -2.99
N ARG A 70 1.68 4.53 -2.34
CA ARG A 70 1.31 5.90 -2.74
C ARG A 70 1.76 6.23 -4.15
N GLY A 71 2.95 5.78 -4.54
CA GLY A 71 3.48 5.93 -5.90
C GLY A 71 2.61 5.21 -6.93
N LEU A 72 2.16 3.99 -6.63
CA LEU A 72 1.25 3.23 -7.49
C LEU A 72 -0.12 3.91 -7.61
N VAL A 73 -0.71 4.35 -6.50
CA VAL A 73 -2.02 5.01 -6.47
C VAL A 73 -2.01 6.34 -7.22
N SER A 74 -0.89 7.08 -7.14
CA SER A 74 -0.73 8.39 -7.78
C SER A 74 -0.28 8.30 -9.23
N MET A 75 -0.12 7.10 -9.78
CA MET A 75 0.29 6.91 -11.16
C MET A 75 -0.82 7.39 -12.10
N VAL A 76 -0.49 8.42 -12.89
CA VAL A 76 -1.35 8.96 -13.94
C VAL A 76 -1.11 8.16 -15.21
N LEU A 77 -2.20 7.73 -15.87
CA LEU A 77 -2.13 7.01 -17.13
C LEU A 77 -2.14 7.96 -18.33
N GLU A 78 -1.69 7.44 -19.48
CA GLU A 78 -1.64 8.20 -20.72
C GLU A 78 -3.04 8.67 -21.16
N GLU A 79 -3.11 9.89 -21.70
CA GLU A 79 -4.35 10.47 -22.22
C GLU A 79 -4.96 9.56 -23.31
N GLY A 80 -6.27 9.31 -23.21
CA GLY A 80 -7.03 8.51 -24.18
C GLY A 80 -7.17 7.02 -23.84
N VAL A 81 -6.60 6.55 -22.73
CA VAL A 81 -6.87 5.21 -22.19
C VAL A 81 -8.18 5.25 -21.40
N THR A 82 -9.20 4.48 -21.84
CA THR A 82 -10.42 4.31 -21.05
C THR A 82 -10.23 3.20 -20.02
N LYS A 83 -10.90 3.32 -18.87
CA LYS A 83 -10.98 2.25 -17.86
C LYS A 83 -11.26 0.87 -18.44
N GLU A 84 -12.25 0.77 -19.31
CA GLU A 84 -12.67 -0.50 -19.91
C GLU A 84 -11.59 -1.13 -20.80
N SER A 85 -10.92 -0.32 -21.63
CA SER A 85 -9.82 -0.78 -22.48
C SER A 85 -8.61 -1.20 -21.64
N PHE A 86 -8.28 -0.45 -20.59
CA PHE A 86 -7.18 -0.76 -19.71
C PHE A 86 -7.41 -2.08 -18.97
N GLN A 87 -8.60 -2.24 -18.38
CA GLN A 87 -8.97 -3.46 -17.67
C GLN A 87 -8.98 -4.68 -18.59
N GLN A 88 -9.48 -4.57 -19.82
CA GLN A 88 -9.44 -5.68 -20.78
C GLN A 88 -8.01 -6.06 -21.17
N GLN A 89 -7.15 -5.08 -21.45
CA GLN A 89 -5.78 -5.33 -21.88
C GLN A 89 -4.91 -5.90 -20.76
N ASN A 90 -5.20 -5.55 -19.51
CA ASN A 90 -4.36 -5.87 -18.36
C ASN A 90 -5.04 -6.82 -17.36
N LYS A 91 -6.12 -7.50 -17.75
CA LYS A 91 -6.97 -8.27 -16.83
C LYS A 91 -6.18 -9.25 -15.96
N GLU A 92 -5.37 -10.10 -16.58
CA GLU A 92 -4.58 -11.11 -15.86
C GLU A 92 -3.53 -10.46 -14.94
N GLN A 93 -2.93 -9.35 -15.37
CA GLN A 93 -1.95 -8.61 -14.58
C GLN A 93 -2.62 -7.94 -13.37
N LEU A 94 -3.82 -7.41 -13.53
CA LEU A 94 -4.59 -6.79 -12.44
C LEU A 94 -5.08 -7.84 -11.43
N GLU A 95 -5.48 -9.02 -11.89
CA GLU A 95 -5.84 -10.16 -11.02
C GLU A 95 -4.62 -10.62 -10.21
N GLN A 96 -3.47 -10.85 -10.86
CA GLN A 96 -2.23 -11.20 -10.17
C GLN A 96 -1.79 -10.12 -9.18
N PHE A 97 -1.93 -8.86 -9.56
CA PHE A 97 -1.62 -7.74 -8.68
C PHE A 97 -2.52 -7.74 -7.44
N ASN A 98 -3.83 -7.96 -7.59
CA ASN A 98 -4.76 -8.05 -6.47
C ASN A 98 -4.40 -9.22 -5.53
N ASP A 99 -4.03 -10.38 -6.08
CA ASP A 99 -3.58 -11.53 -5.28
C ASP A 99 -2.33 -11.20 -4.45
N VAL A 100 -1.37 -10.48 -5.03
CA VAL A 100 -0.16 -10.02 -4.34
C VAL A 100 -0.52 -9.05 -3.20
N ILE A 101 -1.45 -8.12 -3.43
CA ILE A 101 -1.92 -7.20 -2.40
C ILE A 101 -2.62 -7.95 -1.26
N LEU A 102 -3.49 -8.91 -1.57
CA LEU A 102 -4.16 -9.76 -0.57
C LEU A 102 -3.16 -10.56 0.26
N GLN A 103 -2.15 -11.16 -0.39
CA GLN A 103 -1.07 -11.84 0.31
C GLN A 103 -0.30 -10.88 1.23
N ALA A 104 -0.01 -9.66 0.77
CA ALA A 104 0.66 -8.65 1.58
C ALA A 104 -0.17 -8.26 2.82
N VAL A 105 -1.49 -8.05 2.66
CA VAL A 105 -2.43 -7.79 3.76
C VAL A 105 -2.37 -8.90 4.81
N ASN A 106 -2.45 -10.16 4.38
CA ASN A 106 -2.40 -11.32 5.28
C ASN A 106 -1.03 -11.48 5.96
N ASN A 107 0.06 -11.20 5.22
CA ASN A 107 1.40 -11.27 5.77
C ASN A 107 1.63 -10.21 6.86
N ILE A 108 1.10 -9.00 6.70
CA ILE A 108 1.18 -7.95 7.73
C ILE A 108 0.47 -8.38 9.00
N ASP A 109 -0.69 -9.04 8.90
CA ASP A 109 -1.37 -9.57 10.09
C ASP A 109 -0.48 -10.58 10.83
N ALA A 110 0.22 -11.44 10.11
CA ALA A 110 1.17 -12.40 10.71
C ALA A 110 2.39 -11.71 11.33
N VAL A 111 2.92 -10.65 10.70
CA VAL A 111 4.03 -9.87 11.28
C VAL A 111 3.57 -9.12 12.53
N LYS A 112 2.37 -8.53 12.50
CA LYS A 112 1.77 -7.85 13.65
C LYS A 112 1.58 -8.80 14.82
N GLN A 113 1.05 -10.00 14.57
CA GLN A 113 0.92 -11.02 15.62
C GLN A 113 2.27 -11.34 16.27
N ARG A 114 3.33 -11.54 15.47
CA ARG A 114 4.69 -11.78 16.00
C ARG A 114 5.21 -10.58 16.79
N PHE A 115 4.93 -9.37 16.34
CA PHE A 115 5.32 -8.14 17.05
C PHE A 115 4.63 -8.03 18.41
N ASP A 116 3.35 -8.37 18.49
CA ASP A 116 2.57 -8.41 19.74
C ASP A 116 3.09 -9.49 20.70
N GLU A 117 3.56 -10.62 20.17
CA GLU A 117 4.19 -11.70 20.95
C GLU A 117 5.60 -11.34 21.48
N MET A 118 6.21 -10.24 21.00
CA MET A 118 7.49 -9.72 21.52
C MET A 118 7.31 -8.79 22.74
N GLN A 119 6.15 -8.84 23.42
CA GLN A 119 5.93 -8.20 24.73
C GLN A 119 6.44 -9.08 25.88
#